data_AF-A0A370N0N4-F1
#
_entry.id   AF-A0A370N0N4-F1
#
_cell.length_a   1.000
_cell.length_b   1.000
_cell.length_c   1.000
_cell.angle_alpha   90.00
_cell.angle_beta   90.00
_cell.angle_gamma   90.00
#
_symmetry.space_group_name_H-M   'P 1'
#
loop_
_entity.id
_entity.type
_entity.pdbx_description
1 polymer ?
#
loop_
_entity_poly.entity_id
_entity_poly.type
_entity_poly.pdbx_seq_one_letter_code
_entity_poly.pdbx_strand_id
1 'polypeptide(L)'
;MFDEASSSVVAWPGRAHASHSRARNPGVPFDLSWIDTLRVNRSAVEQRVATLGTRRSVKKDAQAAWLLKAITCIDLTTLAGDDTAGRVERLCAKARRPVRDDLLEALGMQAKSITTGAVCVYHRFVSTAVAALAGSGIPVAAVSTGFPAGLIPHPLKLKEIEASVADGAAEIDIVVTREHVLSGNWQALYDEMRDFRAACGDAHVKAILATGDICTLSNVAKASMVCMMAGADFIKTSTGKEGVNATLAVSLAMVRMIREYFERTGIEIGFKPAGGVSTAKSVLEYQILMKEELGRQWLEPDLFRIGASSLLADIERQLEHHVSGRYSAFHRHPVA
;
A
#
# COMPACT_ATOMS: atom_id res chain seq x y z
N MET A 1 -46.45 10.45 -15.34
CA MET A 1 -46.05 11.18 -14.12
C MET A 1 -44.88 10.40 -13.56
N PHE A 2 -43.67 10.76 -14.00
CA PHE A 2 -42.44 10.14 -13.51
C PHE A 2 -42.17 10.74 -12.14
N ASP A 3 -42.06 9.91 -11.11
CA ASP A 3 -41.64 10.39 -9.80
C ASP A 3 -40.47 9.57 -9.25
N GLU A 4 -39.38 10.30 -9.11
CA GLU A 4 -38.25 10.19 -8.19
C GLU A 4 -37.66 8.79 -7.90
N ALA A 5 -36.68 8.43 -8.73
CA ALA A 5 -35.60 7.54 -8.28
C ALA A 5 -34.76 8.28 -7.22
N SER A 6 -34.80 7.77 -5.99
CA SER A 6 -33.97 8.17 -4.85
C SER A 6 -32.51 8.38 -5.26
N SER A 7 -32.11 9.65 -5.38
CA SER A 7 -30.73 10.10 -5.53
C SER A 7 -30.07 10.19 -4.15
N SER A 8 -29.88 9.05 -3.47
CA SER A 8 -29.02 9.02 -2.28
C SER A 8 -27.55 8.91 -2.70
N VAL A 9 -27.05 9.95 -3.38
CA VAL A 9 -25.60 10.18 -3.48
C VAL A 9 -25.17 10.60 -2.08
N VAL A 10 -24.65 9.64 -1.30
CA VAL A 10 -24.02 9.93 -0.01
C VAL A 10 -22.92 10.95 -0.28
N ALA A 11 -23.10 12.17 0.23
CA ALA A 11 -22.15 13.26 0.06
C ALA A 11 -20.77 12.81 0.55
N TRP A 12 -19.76 12.90 -0.32
CA TRP A 12 -18.37 12.67 0.05
C TRP A 12 -17.94 13.78 1.01
N PRO A 13 -17.61 13.50 2.28
CA PRO A 13 -17.40 14.52 3.29
C PRO A 13 -16.08 15.31 3.12
N GLY A 14 -15.39 15.17 1.98
CA GLY A 14 -14.34 16.10 1.55
C GLY A 14 -13.25 16.36 2.59
N ARG A 15 -12.90 15.37 3.43
CA ARG A 15 -11.77 15.54 4.34
C ARG A 15 -10.49 15.45 3.53
N ALA A 16 -9.72 16.53 3.53
CA ALA A 16 -8.29 16.50 3.25
C ALA A 16 -7.66 15.55 4.29
N HIS A 17 -7.55 14.28 3.94
CA HIS A 17 -6.89 13.31 4.79
C HIS A 17 -5.39 13.52 4.62
N ALA A 18 -4.78 14.20 5.60
CA ALA A 18 -3.34 14.09 5.78
C ALA A 18 -3.02 12.60 5.97
N SER A 19 -2.23 12.03 5.07
CA SER A 19 -1.51 10.80 5.36
C SER A 19 -0.76 11.01 6.69
N HIS A 20 -0.90 10.09 7.65
CA HIS A 20 -0.30 10.16 8.99
C HIS A 20 -1.09 10.90 10.09
N SER A 21 -2.43 10.95 10.04
CA SER A 21 -3.21 11.46 11.18
C SER A 21 -3.22 10.53 12.41
N ARG A 22 -2.56 9.36 12.36
CA ARG A 22 -2.55 8.36 13.44
C ARG A 22 -1.19 8.24 14.09
N ALA A 23 -1.20 7.86 15.37
CA ALA A 23 0.00 7.53 16.10
C ALA A 23 0.72 6.34 15.46
N ARG A 24 2.05 6.42 15.40
CA ARG A 24 2.91 5.33 14.96
C ARG A 24 2.85 4.17 15.96
N ASN A 25 3.09 2.96 15.47
CA ASN A 25 3.15 1.76 16.29
C ASN A 25 4.34 1.85 17.27
N PRO A 26 4.16 1.95 18.60
CA PRO A 26 5.29 2.03 19.53
C PRO A 26 6.14 0.74 19.58
N GLY A 27 5.63 -0.36 19.00
CA GLY A 27 6.18 -1.69 19.17
C GLY A 27 5.79 -2.29 20.52
N VAL A 28 6.04 -3.58 20.66
CA VAL A 28 5.93 -4.34 21.91
C VAL A 28 7.19 -5.19 22.10
N PRO A 29 7.52 -5.62 23.32
CA PRO A 29 8.62 -6.54 23.55
C PRO A 29 8.48 -7.81 22.69
N PHE A 30 9.60 -8.33 22.19
CA PHE A 30 9.59 -9.57 21.43
C PHE A 30 9.06 -10.72 22.29
N ASP A 31 8.02 -11.39 21.82
CA ASP A 31 7.43 -12.57 22.44
C ASP A 31 7.33 -13.71 21.42
N LEU A 32 8.23 -14.68 21.56
CA LEU A 32 8.30 -15.85 20.68
C LEU A 32 7.02 -16.69 20.73
N SER A 33 6.28 -16.67 21.85
CA SER A 33 5.07 -17.47 22.02
C SER A 33 3.95 -17.07 21.05
N TRP A 34 3.99 -15.85 20.49
CA TRP A 34 3.01 -15.36 19.50
C TRP A 34 3.18 -16.05 18.14
N ILE A 35 4.35 -16.64 17.87
CA ILE A 35 4.70 -17.20 16.56
C ILE A 35 5.11 -18.68 16.60
N ASP A 36 5.39 -19.25 17.78
CA ASP A 36 5.83 -20.64 17.92
C ASP A 36 4.82 -21.65 17.39
N THR A 37 3.55 -21.45 17.75
CA THR A 37 2.43 -22.32 17.36
C THR A 37 1.75 -21.88 16.07
N LEU A 38 2.14 -20.71 15.54
CA LEU A 38 1.51 -20.14 14.35
C LEU A 38 1.76 -21.04 13.14
N ARG A 39 0.67 -21.60 12.61
CA ARG A 39 0.64 -22.40 11.38
C ARG A 39 -0.51 -21.92 10.51
N VAL A 40 -0.25 -21.75 9.22
CA VAL A 40 -1.28 -21.36 8.26
C VAL A 40 -1.71 -22.58 7.44
N ASN A 41 -3.00 -22.94 7.53
CA ASN A 41 -3.58 -23.95 6.65
C ASN A 41 -3.79 -23.36 5.26
N ARG A 42 -2.91 -23.73 4.32
CA ARG A 42 -2.93 -23.24 2.94
C ARG A 42 -4.25 -23.52 2.22
N SER A 43 -4.80 -24.74 2.34
CA SER A 43 -6.04 -25.12 1.67
C SER A 43 -7.22 -24.26 2.16
N ALA A 44 -7.31 -24.01 3.47
CA ALA A 44 -8.34 -23.14 4.03
C ALA A 44 -8.20 -21.68 3.56
N VAL A 45 -6.96 -21.18 3.43
CA VAL A 45 -6.68 -19.85 2.87
C VAL A 45 -7.12 -19.77 1.40
N GLU A 46 -6.76 -20.75 0.58
CA GLU A 46 -7.13 -20.80 -0.84
C GLU A 46 -8.65 -20.88 -1.03
N GLN A 47 -9.34 -21.71 -0.24
CA GLN A 47 -10.80 -21.79 -0.23
C GLN A 47 -11.43 -20.45 0.16
N ARG A 48 -10.91 -19.78 1.20
CA ARG A 48 -11.42 -18.47 1.62
C ARG A 48 -11.24 -17.42 0.51
N VAL A 49 -10.06 -17.35 -0.08
CA VAL A 49 -9.76 -16.40 -1.16
C VAL A 49 -10.66 -16.61 -2.38
N ALA A 50 -10.94 -17.86 -2.76
CA ALA A 50 -11.83 -18.18 -3.87
C ALA A 50 -13.26 -17.63 -3.69
N THR A 51 -13.66 -17.31 -2.46
CA THR A 51 -14.97 -16.72 -2.17
C THR A 51 -15.03 -15.19 -2.33
N LEU A 52 -13.88 -14.49 -2.30
CA LEU A 52 -13.85 -13.02 -2.28
C LEU A 52 -14.39 -12.41 -3.58
N GLY A 53 -14.10 -13.04 -4.72
CA GLY A 53 -14.54 -12.55 -6.04
C GLY A 53 -15.95 -13.00 -6.46
N THR A 54 -16.60 -13.89 -5.71
CA THR A 54 -17.81 -14.61 -6.18
C THR A 54 -19.10 -14.23 -5.47
N ARG A 55 -19.04 -13.71 -4.23
CA ARG A 55 -20.24 -13.56 -3.39
C ARG A 55 -21.13 -12.37 -3.75
N ARG A 56 -20.57 -11.19 -4.04
CA ARG A 56 -21.34 -10.00 -4.51
C ARG A 56 -20.44 -9.08 -5.35
N SER A 57 -20.78 -8.90 -6.62
CA SER A 57 -20.06 -7.96 -7.47
C SER A 57 -20.44 -6.51 -7.13
N VAL A 58 -19.44 -5.66 -6.93
CA VAL A 58 -19.63 -4.20 -6.91
C VAL A 58 -19.80 -3.74 -8.35
N LYS A 59 -20.92 -3.09 -8.69
CA LYS A 59 -21.27 -2.71 -10.08
C LYS A 59 -21.68 -1.23 -10.16
N LYS A 60 -21.58 -0.66 -11.36
CA LYS A 60 -22.04 0.69 -11.70
C LYS A 60 -21.46 1.75 -10.74
N ASP A 61 -22.30 2.64 -10.22
CA ASP A 61 -21.85 3.78 -9.39
C ASP A 61 -21.12 3.35 -8.13
N ALA A 62 -21.53 2.23 -7.52
CA ALA A 62 -20.79 1.66 -6.40
C ALA A 62 -19.37 1.24 -6.82
N GLN A 63 -19.20 0.70 -8.03
CA GLN A 63 -17.89 0.33 -8.54
C GLN A 63 -17.05 1.58 -8.78
N ALA A 64 -17.62 2.61 -9.42
CA ALA A 64 -16.94 3.89 -9.62
C ALA A 64 -16.47 4.50 -8.29
N ALA A 65 -17.33 4.52 -7.26
CA ALA A 65 -16.98 5.01 -5.93
C ALA A 65 -15.84 4.22 -5.28
N TRP A 66 -15.84 2.88 -5.39
CA TRP A 66 -14.76 2.04 -4.87
C TRP A 66 -13.45 2.23 -5.64
N LEU A 67 -13.52 2.52 -6.93
CA LEU A 67 -12.34 2.82 -7.74
C LEU A 67 -11.76 4.20 -7.40
N LEU A 68 -12.60 5.22 -7.21
CA LEU A 68 -12.17 6.52 -6.71
C LEU A 68 -11.52 6.40 -5.32
N LYS A 69 -12.10 5.59 -4.42
CA LYS A 69 -11.47 5.29 -3.12
C LYS A 69 -10.13 4.59 -3.28
N ALA A 70 -10.03 3.61 -4.18
CA ALA A 70 -8.77 2.91 -4.44
C ALA A 70 -7.65 3.88 -4.86
N ILE A 71 -7.94 4.89 -5.68
CA ILE A 71 -6.96 5.92 -6.09
C ILE A 71 -6.36 6.61 -4.86
N THR A 72 -7.16 6.96 -3.86
CA THR A 72 -6.68 7.61 -2.63
C THR A 72 -5.74 6.74 -1.80
N CYS A 73 -5.73 5.43 -2.06
CA CYS A 73 -4.84 4.46 -1.41
C CYS A 73 -3.64 4.09 -2.29
N ILE A 74 -3.48 4.63 -3.49
CA ILE A 74 -2.34 4.29 -4.35
C ILE A 74 -1.08 4.99 -3.84
N ASP A 75 -0.01 4.21 -3.63
CA ASP A 75 1.36 4.73 -3.59
C ASP A 75 1.86 4.70 -5.03
N LEU A 76 1.76 5.84 -5.72
CA LEU A 76 2.08 5.92 -7.14
C LEU A 76 3.59 5.80 -7.30
N THR A 77 4.04 4.71 -7.91
CA THR A 77 5.42 4.25 -7.76
C THR A 77 6.19 4.32 -9.08
N THR A 78 7.41 4.86 -9.05
CA THR A 78 8.45 4.60 -10.07
C THR A 78 9.73 4.13 -9.39
N LEU A 79 10.22 2.97 -9.82
CA LEU A 79 11.42 2.31 -9.26
C LEU A 79 12.18 1.63 -10.39
N ALA A 80 12.50 2.38 -11.44
CA ALA A 80 13.23 1.89 -12.61
C ALA A 80 14.68 2.38 -12.57
N GLY A 81 15.60 1.59 -13.13
CA GLY A 81 17.03 1.96 -13.16
C GLY A 81 17.31 3.15 -14.09
N ASP A 82 16.38 3.49 -14.97
CA ASP A 82 16.41 4.61 -15.90
C ASP A 82 15.56 5.80 -15.44
N ASP A 83 15.15 5.84 -14.17
CA ASP A 83 14.41 6.98 -13.64
C ASP A 83 15.24 8.28 -13.72
N THR A 84 14.54 9.38 -13.99
CA THR A 84 15.11 10.73 -14.09
C THR A 84 14.27 11.70 -13.27
N ALA A 85 14.83 12.86 -12.92
CA ALA A 85 14.09 13.91 -12.22
C ALA A 85 12.79 14.28 -12.94
N GLY A 86 12.84 14.45 -14.28
CA GLY A 86 11.66 14.77 -15.08
C GLY A 86 10.59 13.66 -15.09
N ARG A 87 10.97 12.37 -14.99
CA ARG A 87 9.97 11.28 -14.82
C ARG A 87 9.31 11.37 -13.45
N VAL A 88 10.10 11.63 -12.40
CA VAL A 88 9.58 11.78 -11.03
C VAL A 88 8.67 12.99 -10.91
N GLU A 89 9.00 14.12 -11.53
CA GLU A 89 8.14 15.31 -11.58
C GLU A 89 6.80 15.03 -12.27
N ARG A 90 6.79 14.30 -13.40
CA ARG A 90 5.55 13.87 -14.06
C ARG A 90 4.73 12.93 -13.19
N LEU A 91 5.38 11.98 -12.50
CA LEU A 91 4.74 11.10 -11.53
C LEU A 91 4.06 11.91 -10.42
N CYS A 92 4.74 12.90 -9.87
CA CYS A 92 4.20 13.80 -8.85
C CYS A 92 3.03 14.64 -9.39
N ALA A 93 3.12 15.18 -10.60
CA ALA A 93 2.02 15.88 -11.24
C ALA A 93 0.78 14.97 -11.41
N LYS A 94 1.00 13.72 -11.80
CA LYS A 94 -0.05 12.70 -11.93
C LYS A 94 -0.65 12.32 -10.57
N ALA A 95 0.16 12.18 -9.53
CA ALA A 95 -0.29 11.93 -8.16
C ALA A 95 -1.21 13.03 -7.62
N ARG A 96 -0.93 14.30 -7.96
CA ARG A 96 -1.75 15.47 -7.58
C ARG A 96 -3.07 15.56 -8.34
N ARG A 97 -3.14 15.02 -9.56
CA ARG A 97 -4.34 15.02 -10.41
C ARG A 97 -4.51 13.65 -11.08
N PRO A 98 -4.86 12.62 -10.29
CA PRO A 98 -4.90 11.25 -10.78
C PRO A 98 -6.04 11.03 -11.78
N VAL A 99 -7.16 11.75 -11.62
CA VAL A 99 -8.34 11.71 -12.50
C VAL A 99 -8.55 13.08 -13.12
N ARG A 100 -8.97 13.12 -14.39
CA ARG A 100 -9.33 14.38 -15.07
C ARG A 100 -10.55 15.03 -14.41
N ASP A 101 -10.54 16.36 -14.34
CA ASP A 101 -11.59 17.13 -13.67
C ASP A 101 -12.98 16.92 -14.30
N ASP A 102 -13.08 16.75 -15.63
CA ASP A 102 -14.36 16.50 -16.32
C ASP A 102 -14.98 15.13 -15.97
N LEU A 103 -14.14 14.12 -15.73
CA LEU A 103 -14.61 12.81 -15.25
C LEU A 103 -15.07 12.88 -13.80
N LEU A 104 -14.37 13.64 -12.95
CA LEU A 104 -14.78 13.85 -11.57
C LEU A 104 -16.14 14.56 -11.49
N GLU A 105 -16.33 15.62 -12.28
CA GLU A 105 -17.59 16.36 -12.35
C GLU A 105 -18.75 15.46 -12.82
N ALA A 106 -18.54 14.65 -13.86
CA ALA A 106 -19.54 13.69 -14.34
C ALA A 106 -19.89 12.60 -13.32
N LEU A 107 -18.98 12.32 -12.38
CA LEU A 107 -19.18 11.39 -11.26
C LEU A 107 -19.73 12.09 -9.99
N GLY A 108 -20.04 13.39 -10.06
CA GLY A 108 -20.57 14.17 -8.93
C GLY A 108 -19.52 14.55 -7.87
N MET A 109 -18.23 14.51 -8.23
CA MET A 109 -17.11 14.86 -7.34
C MET A 109 -16.60 16.28 -7.65
N GLN A 110 -16.07 16.99 -6.66
CA GLN A 110 -15.43 18.28 -6.91
C GLN A 110 -14.12 18.09 -7.68
N ALA A 111 -13.78 19.04 -8.55
CA ALA A 111 -12.49 19.09 -9.23
C ALA A 111 -11.34 19.04 -8.20
N LYS A 112 -10.28 18.29 -8.51
CA LYS A 112 -9.10 18.10 -7.64
C LYS A 112 -9.40 17.59 -6.21
N SER A 113 -10.55 16.95 -5.99
CA SER A 113 -10.92 16.38 -4.67
C SER A 113 -10.20 15.07 -4.32
N ILE A 114 -9.51 14.46 -5.29
CA ILE A 114 -8.83 13.17 -5.14
C ILE A 114 -7.37 13.33 -5.53
N THR A 115 -6.49 12.85 -4.65
CA THR A 115 -5.07 12.63 -4.91
C THR A 115 -4.72 11.16 -4.69
N THR A 116 -3.52 10.74 -5.08
CA THR A 116 -3.00 9.44 -4.63
C THR A 116 -2.60 9.50 -3.15
N GLY A 117 -2.43 8.33 -2.53
CA GLY A 117 -2.09 8.20 -1.11
C GLY A 117 -0.64 8.57 -0.80
N ALA A 118 0.28 8.28 -1.73
CA ALA A 118 1.68 8.73 -1.71
C ALA A 118 2.30 8.70 -3.11
N VAL A 119 3.55 9.16 -3.20
CA VAL A 119 4.46 8.85 -4.29
C VAL A 119 5.65 8.05 -3.76
N CYS A 120 6.01 6.94 -4.41
CA CYS A 120 7.12 6.09 -4.00
C CYS A 120 8.26 6.10 -5.05
N VAL A 121 9.46 6.44 -4.59
CA VAL A 121 10.67 6.60 -5.42
C VAL A 121 11.91 5.96 -4.78
N TYR A 122 12.99 5.83 -5.54
CA TYR A 122 14.32 5.55 -4.98
C TYR A 122 14.83 6.73 -4.15
N HIS A 123 15.66 6.45 -3.13
CA HIS A 123 16.29 7.44 -2.24
C HIS A 123 16.86 8.66 -3.01
N ARG A 124 17.50 8.42 -4.17
CA ARG A 124 18.11 9.45 -5.02
C ARG A 124 17.15 10.55 -5.47
N PHE A 125 15.85 10.26 -5.55
CA PHE A 125 14.84 11.17 -6.08
C PHE A 125 13.90 11.73 -5.01
N VAL A 126 14.16 11.48 -3.72
CA VAL A 126 13.30 11.94 -2.62
C VAL A 126 13.19 13.46 -2.64
N SER A 127 14.33 14.17 -2.65
CA SER A 127 14.33 15.64 -2.69
C SER A 127 13.59 16.21 -3.91
N THR A 128 13.74 15.59 -5.08
CA THR A 128 12.97 15.95 -6.30
C THR A 128 11.47 15.76 -6.09
N ALA A 129 11.04 14.62 -5.56
CA ALA A 129 9.63 14.33 -5.33
C ALA A 129 9.02 15.25 -4.26
N VAL A 130 9.75 15.52 -3.17
CA VAL A 130 9.33 16.41 -2.09
C VAL A 130 9.11 17.83 -2.63
N ALA A 131 10.06 18.35 -3.42
CA ALA A 131 9.92 19.65 -4.07
C ALA A 131 8.71 19.70 -5.01
N ALA A 132 8.51 18.66 -5.84
CA ALA A 132 7.41 18.59 -6.80
C ALA A 132 6.02 18.45 -6.13
N LEU A 133 5.96 17.88 -4.93
CA LEU A 133 4.74 17.69 -4.14
C LEU A 133 4.51 18.75 -3.05
N ALA A 134 5.35 19.77 -2.98
CA ALA A 134 5.21 20.85 -2.01
C ALA A 134 3.79 21.45 -2.00
N GLY A 135 3.21 21.57 -0.81
CA GLY A 135 1.84 22.09 -0.62
C GLY A 135 0.70 21.18 -1.08
N SER A 136 0.98 19.95 -1.52
CA SER A 136 -0.07 18.99 -1.93
C SER A 136 -0.64 18.16 -0.78
N GLY A 137 0.11 17.99 0.31
CA GLY A 137 -0.23 17.05 1.39
C GLY A 137 0.01 15.58 1.04
N ILE A 138 0.51 15.26 -0.16
CA ILE A 138 0.88 13.89 -0.57
C ILE A 138 2.27 13.57 -0.01
N PRO A 139 2.42 12.51 0.80
CA PRO A 139 3.71 12.11 1.36
C PRO A 139 4.59 11.46 0.29
N VAL A 140 5.90 11.63 0.45
CA VAL A 140 6.91 10.91 -0.33
C VAL A 140 7.36 9.69 0.47
N ALA A 141 7.27 8.53 -0.17
CA ALA A 141 7.84 7.28 0.28
C ALA A 141 9.16 6.99 -0.45
N ALA A 142 10.18 6.57 0.29
CA ALA A 142 11.43 6.08 -0.28
C ALA A 142 11.55 4.57 -0.08
N VAL A 143 12.04 3.83 -1.07
CA VAL A 143 12.56 2.48 -0.82
C VAL A 143 13.99 2.57 -0.32
N SER A 144 14.32 1.77 0.70
CA SER A 144 15.64 1.76 1.34
C SER A 144 16.08 0.33 1.69
N THR A 145 17.16 0.24 2.46
CA THR A 145 17.81 -0.98 2.98
C THR A 145 18.42 -1.89 1.92
N GLY A 146 18.95 -1.31 0.84
CA GLY A 146 19.56 -2.05 -0.27
C GLY A 146 18.52 -2.65 -1.22
N PHE A 147 17.39 -1.96 -1.38
CA PHE A 147 16.31 -2.36 -2.26
C PHE A 147 16.82 -2.68 -3.69
N PRO A 148 16.31 -3.73 -4.35
CA PRO A 148 15.26 -4.66 -3.88
C PRO A 148 15.80 -5.87 -3.10
N ALA A 149 17.10 -6.17 -3.22
CA ALA A 149 17.68 -7.41 -2.72
C ALA A 149 17.85 -7.42 -1.19
N GLY A 150 18.10 -6.26 -0.56
CA GLY A 150 18.25 -6.17 0.89
C GLY A 150 19.59 -6.69 1.43
N LEU A 151 20.60 -6.88 0.57
CA LEU A 151 21.83 -7.63 0.87
C LEU A 151 23.05 -6.74 1.21
N ILE A 152 22.87 -5.43 1.34
CA ILE A 152 23.96 -4.54 1.75
C ILE A 152 24.23 -4.68 3.27
N PRO A 153 25.43 -4.35 3.77
CA PRO A 153 25.74 -4.37 5.20
C PRO A 153 24.75 -3.55 6.05
N HIS A 154 24.38 -4.06 7.23
CA HIS A 154 23.40 -3.42 8.14
C HIS A 154 23.67 -1.94 8.40
N PRO A 155 24.91 -1.48 8.72
CA PRO A 155 25.17 -0.05 8.93
C PRO A 155 24.87 0.82 7.71
N LEU A 156 25.00 0.29 6.50
CA LEU A 156 24.66 1.02 5.27
C LEU A 156 23.14 1.06 5.03
N LYS A 157 22.39 0.04 5.48
CA LYS A 157 20.93 0.07 5.47
C LYS A 157 20.39 1.22 6.31
N LEU A 158 20.93 1.39 7.53
CA LEU A 158 20.54 2.48 8.43
C LEU A 158 20.85 3.85 7.81
N LYS A 159 22.05 4.02 7.27
CA LYS A 159 22.44 5.27 6.59
C LYS A 159 21.56 5.61 5.38
N GLU A 160 21.09 4.61 4.63
CA GLU A 160 20.18 4.84 3.50
C GLU A 160 18.79 5.32 3.96
N ILE A 161 18.29 4.77 5.08
CA ILE A 161 17.06 5.25 5.74
C ILE A 161 17.25 6.70 6.18
N GLU A 162 18.30 6.97 6.96
CA GLU A 162 18.61 8.30 7.50
C GLU A 162 18.75 9.35 6.38
N ALA A 163 19.42 9.00 5.28
CA ALA A 163 19.57 9.88 4.12
C ALA A 163 18.21 10.18 3.46
N SER A 164 17.35 9.17 3.32
CA SER A 164 16.01 9.35 2.74
C SER A 164 15.13 10.24 3.61
N VAL A 165 15.21 10.07 4.94
CA VAL A 165 14.50 10.93 5.91
C VAL A 165 15.04 12.36 5.87
N ALA A 166 16.37 12.52 5.81
CA ALA A 166 17.01 13.84 5.70
C ALA A 166 16.60 14.59 4.41
N ASP A 167 16.39 13.87 3.32
CA ASP A 167 15.89 14.41 2.05
C ASP A 167 14.37 14.72 2.08
N GLY A 168 13.68 14.39 3.17
CA GLY A 168 12.28 14.75 3.42
C GLY A 168 11.25 13.64 3.17
N ALA A 169 11.67 12.38 3.05
CA ALA A 169 10.72 11.27 2.98
C ALA A 169 9.92 11.17 4.29
N ALA A 170 8.58 11.22 4.19
CA ALA A 170 7.68 11.02 5.32
C ALA A 170 7.42 9.53 5.60
N GLU A 171 7.78 8.68 4.64
CA GLU A 171 7.52 7.25 4.65
C GLU A 171 8.75 6.49 4.13
N ILE A 172 9.12 5.39 4.78
CA ILE A 172 10.24 4.54 4.35
C ILE A 172 9.75 3.11 4.18
N ASP A 173 9.87 2.60 2.96
CA ASP A 173 9.58 1.23 2.58
C ASP A 173 10.88 0.41 2.68
N ILE A 174 11.09 -0.27 3.81
CA ILE A 174 12.30 -1.08 4.07
C ILE A 174 12.13 -2.51 3.55
N VAL A 175 13.21 -3.13 3.08
CA VAL A 175 13.29 -4.56 2.81
C VAL A 175 13.92 -5.28 4.00
N VAL A 176 13.22 -6.26 4.58
CA VAL A 176 13.77 -7.09 5.66
C VAL A 176 14.82 -8.05 5.14
N THR A 177 15.75 -8.47 5.99
CA THR A 177 16.67 -9.57 5.67
C THR A 177 15.90 -10.89 5.62
N ARG A 178 15.62 -11.34 4.39
CA ARG A 178 14.90 -12.60 4.10
C ARG A 178 15.54 -13.81 4.78
N GLU A 179 16.86 -13.83 4.93
CA GLU A 179 17.61 -14.90 5.59
C GLU A 179 17.12 -15.15 7.03
N HIS A 180 16.81 -14.10 7.79
CA HIS A 180 16.30 -14.24 9.16
C HIS A 180 14.97 -15.01 9.18
N VAL A 181 14.11 -14.77 8.19
CA VAL A 181 12.84 -15.51 8.03
C VAL A 181 13.09 -16.96 7.63
N LEU A 182 13.97 -17.18 6.65
CA LEU A 182 14.26 -18.52 6.10
C LEU A 182 14.99 -19.43 7.08
N SER A 183 15.84 -18.86 7.94
CA SER A 183 16.55 -19.57 9.02
C SER A 183 15.74 -19.66 10.32
N GLY A 184 14.60 -18.98 10.41
CA GLY A 184 13.79 -18.91 11.64
C GLY A 184 14.43 -18.07 12.76
N ASN A 185 15.39 -17.20 12.44
CA ASN A 185 15.99 -16.26 13.40
C ASN A 185 15.10 -15.03 13.61
N TRP A 186 13.97 -15.26 14.30
CA TRP A 186 12.95 -14.22 14.53
C TRP A 186 13.42 -13.08 15.42
N GLN A 187 14.33 -13.37 16.37
CA GLN A 187 14.93 -12.34 17.22
C GLN A 187 15.77 -11.38 16.37
N ALA A 188 16.59 -11.88 15.44
CA ALA A 188 17.37 -11.03 14.55
C ALA A 188 16.47 -10.17 13.63
N LEU A 189 15.37 -10.73 13.12
CA LEU A 189 14.39 -9.96 12.35
C LEU A 189 13.75 -8.84 13.21
N TYR A 190 13.41 -9.13 14.46
CA TYR A 190 12.85 -8.15 15.39
C TYR A 190 13.86 -7.02 15.66
N ASP A 191 15.10 -7.36 15.99
CA ASP A 191 16.15 -6.38 16.28
C ASP A 191 16.50 -5.54 15.04
N GLU A 192 16.63 -6.15 13.86
CA GLU A 192 16.84 -5.43 12.60
C GLU A 192 15.71 -4.43 12.33
N MET A 193 14.45 -4.85 12.49
CA MET A 193 13.30 -3.99 12.27
C MET A 193 13.22 -2.86 13.30
N ARG A 194 13.60 -3.10 14.56
CA ARG A 194 13.69 -2.06 15.61
C ARG A 194 14.75 -1.01 15.24
N ASP A 195 15.90 -1.43 14.73
CA ASP A 195 16.95 -0.53 14.27
C ASP A 195 16.46 0.32 13.09
N PHE A 196 15.75 -0.29 12.12
CA PHE A 196 15.15 0.44 10.99
C PHE A 196 14.11 1.45 11.45
N ARG A 197 13.25 1.05 12.40
CA ARG A 197 12.25 1.93 13.01
C ARG A 197 12.90 3.14 13.70
N ALA A 198 13.99 2.93 14.43
CA ALA A 198 14.75 4.01 15.07
C ALA A 198 15.38 4.95 14.02
N ALA A 199 16.01 4.41 12.98
CA ALA A 199 16.62 5.17 11.90
C ALA A 199 15.61 6.01 11.09
N CYS A 200 14.35 5.59 11.03
CA CYS A 200 13.29 6.35 10.36
C CYS A 200 12.94 7.67 11.06
N GLY A 201 13.38 7.91 12.30
CA GLY A 201 12.94 9.08 13.08
C GLY A 201 11.42 9.11 13.15
N ASP A 202 10.80 10.22 12.73
CA ASP A 202 9.34 10.39 12.69
C ASP A 202 8.66 9.77 11.44
N ALA A 203 9.42 9.38 10.43
CA ALA A 203 8.87 8.81 9.20
C ALA A 203 8.18 7.46 9.47
N HIS A 204 7.04 7.22 8.82
CA HIS A 204 6.36 5.93 8.93
C HIS A 204 7.16 4.83 8.24
N VAL A 205 7.31 3.69 8.91
CA VAL A 205 8.07 2.56 8.36
C VAL A 205 7.14 1.47 7.84
N LYS A 206 7.34 1.06 6.58
CA LYS A 206 6.61 -0.04 5.94
C LYS A 206 7.56 -1.20 5.70
N ALA A 207 7.35 -2.30 6.41
CA ALA A 207 8.19 -3.49 6.32
C ALA A 207 7.81 -4.35 5.10
N ILE A 208 8.66 -4.35 4.06
CA ILE A 208 8.54 -5.25 2.92
C ILE A 208 9.06 -6.63 3.32
N LEU A 209 8.17 -7.62 3.33
CA LEU A 209 8.52 -8.99 3.71
C LEU A 209 9.08 -9.82 2.56
N ALA A 210 8.94 -9.33 1.31
CA ALA A 210 9.31 -10.06 0.10
C ALA A 210 8.66 -11.46 0.05
N THR A 211 7.34 -11.48 0.17
CA THR A 211 6.52 -12.68 0.36
C THR A 211 6.72 -13.78 -0.69
N GLY A 212 7.17 -13.43 -1.90
CA GLY A 212 7.53 -14.39 -2.94
C GLY A 212 8.76 -15.24 -2.61
N ASP A 213 9.70 -14.68 -1.85
CA ASP A 213 11.00 -15.31 -1.56
C ASP A 213 11.01 -16.05 -0.21
N ILE A 214 10.13 -15.68 0.73
CA ILE A 214 10.04 -16.32 2.06
C ILE A 214 9.12 -17.57 2.07
N CYS A 215 8.73 -18.03 0.88
CA CYS A 215 8.18 -19.34 0.49
C CYS A 215 6.82 -19.77 1.08
N THR A 216 6.59 -19.67 2.39
CA THR A 216 5.40 -20.26 3.03
C THR A 216 4.50 -19.22 3.67
N LEU A 217 3.18 -19.48 3.66
CA LEU A 217 2.22 -18.61 4.34
C LEU A 217 2.47 -18.51 5.84
N SER A 218 3.00 -19.58 6.46
CA SER A 218 3.44 -19.56 7.86
C SER A 218 4.60 -18.59 8.08
N ASN A 219 5.63 -18.61 7.21
CA ASN A 219 6.73 -17.64 7.28
C ASN A 219 6.24 -16.21 7.11
N VAL A 220 5.35 -15.98 6.13
CA VAL A 220 4.73 -14.67 5.90
C VAL A 220 4.01 -14.18 7.16
N ALA A 221 3.18 -15.03 7.77
CA ALA A 221 2.42 -14.66 8.97
C ALA A 221 3.34 -14.40 10.18
N LYS A 222 4.34 -15.25 10.41
CA LYS A 222 5.33 -15.03 11.48
C LYS A 222 6.14 -13.75 11.27
N ALA A 223 6.67 -13.54 10.06
CA ALA A 223 7.41 -12.32 9.72
C ALA A 223 6.55 -11.05 9.88
N SER A 224 5.27 -11.13 9.50
CA SER A 224 4.30 -10.04 9.73
C SER A 224 4.19 -9.70 11.21
N MET A 225 3.95 -10.72 12.05
CA MET A 225 3.82 -10.53 13.50
C MET A 225 5.10 -9.94 14.11
N VAL A 226 6.26 -10.47 13.74
CA VAL A 226 7.56 -9.99 14.24
C VAL A 226 7.82 -8.53 13.85
N CYS A 227 7.57 -8.16 12.60
CA CYS A 227 7.75 -6.78 12.16
C CYS A 227 6.80 -5.82 12.88
N MET A 228 5.54 -6.22 13.11
CA MET A 228 4.60 -5.42 13.90
C MET A 228 5.04 -5.28 15.36
N MET A 229 5.51 -6.37 16.01
CA MET A 229 6.08 -6.27 17.36
C MET A 229 7.25 -5.29 17.40
N ALA A 230 8.10 -5.28 16.37
CA ALA A 230 9.26 -4.38 16.29
C ALA A 230 8.92 -2.93 15.91
N GLY A 231 7.64 -2.58 15.74
CA GLY A 231 7.20 -1.22 15.45
C GLY A 231 7.04 -0.90 13.97
N ALA A 232 6.77 -1.88 13.10
CA ALA A 232 6.33 -1.58 11.74
C ALA A 232 4.98 -0.85 11.77
N ASP A 233 4.86 0.28 11.06
CA ASP A 233 3.60 1.02 10.92
C ASP A 233 2.72 0.41 9.82
N PHE A 234 3.37 -0.17 8.80
CA PHE A 234 2.73 -1.00 7.79
C PHE A 234 3.52 -2.30 7.58
N ILE A 235 2.80 -3.36 7.24
CA ILE A 235 3.41 -4.54 6.61
C ILE A 235 3.08 -4.55 5.11
N LYS A 236 4.11 -4.74 4.28
CA LYS A 236 4.06 -4.71 2.82
C LYS A 236 4.44 -6.06 2.24
N THR A 237 3.70 -6.52 1.23
CA THR A 237 3.89 -7.86 0.68
C THR A 237 5.26 -8.03 0.02
N SER A 238 5.58 -7.23 -0.99
CA SER A 238 6.67 -7.52 -1.92
C SER A 238 7.37 -6.25 -2.39
N THR A 239 8.57 -6.37 -2.95
CA THR A 239 9.27 -5.22 -3.53
C THR A 239 8.67 -4.81 -4.87
N GLY A 240 7.95 -5.71 -5.54
CA GLY A 240 7.50 -5.52 -6.92
C GLY A 240 8.55 -5.97 -7.94
N LYS A 241 9.65 -6.59 -7.47
CA LYS A 241 10.78 -7.06 -8.29
C LYS A 241 10.96 -8.57 -8.23
N GLU A 242 10.28 -9.27 -7.31
CA GLU A 242 10.28 -10.72 -7.24
C GLU A 242 9.50 -11.37 -8.40
N GLY A 243 9.75 -12.66 -8.66
CA GLY A 243 8.97 -13.42 -9.64
C GLY A 243 7.50 -13.60 -9.25
N VAL A 244 7.22 -13.75 -7.95
CA VAL A 244 5.87 -13.78 -7.38
C VAL A 244 5.76 -12.65 -6.36
N ASN A 245 4.77 -11.77 -6.54
CA ASN A 245 4.55 -10.60 -5.68
C ASN A 245 3.29 -10.77 -4.83
N ALA A 246 2.47 -9.72 -4.70
CA ALA A 246 1.23 -9.79 -3.95
C ALA A 246 0.26 -10.82 -4.55
N THR A 247 -0.22 -11.73 -3.71
CA THR A 247 -1.35 -12.61 -4.01
C THR A 247 -2.39 -12.45 -2.92
N LEU A 248 -3.66 -12.74 -3.23
CA LEU A 248 -4.73 -12.69 -2.22
C LEU A 248 -4.49 -13.69 -1.08
N ALA A 249 -3.86 -14.84 -1.34
CA ALA A 249 -3.54 -15.85 -0.32
C ALA A 249 -2.52 -15.35 0.70
N VAL A 250 -1.41 -14.78 0.21
CA VAL A 250 -0.41 -14.11 1.04
C VAL A 250 -1.04 -12.95 1.81
N SER A 251 -1.85 -12.15 1.13
CA SER A 251 -2.46 -10.96 1.71
C SER A 251 -3.46 -11.32 2.81
N LEU A 252 -4.27 -12.35 2.63
CA LEU A 252 -5.16 -12.87 3.67
C LEU A 252 -4.37 -13.32 4.92
N ALA A 253 -3.22 -13.98 4.74
CA ALA A 253 -2.37 -14.36 5.86
C ALA A 253 -1.85 -13.12 6.63
N MET A 254 -1.36 -12.11 5.92
CA MET A 254 -0.86 -10.86 6.52
C MET A 254 -1.96 -10.05 7.22
N VAL A 255 -3.10 -9.86 6.54
CA VAL A 255 -4.27 -9.12 7.05
C VAL A 255 -4.83 -9.76 8.32
N ARG A 256 -4.84 -11.10 8.41
CA ARG A 256 -5.23 -11.79 9.64
C ARG A 256 -4.26 -11.59 10.79
N MET A 257 -2.96 -11.42 10.51
CA MET A 257 -2.00 -11.06 11.55
C MET A 257 -2.20 -9.64 12.03
N ILE A 258 -2.55 -8.70 11.14
CA ILE A 258 -2.95 -7.34 11.56
C ILE A 258 -4.15 -7.40 12.51
N ARG A 259 -5.16 -8.22 12.19
CA ARG A 259 -6.33 -8.41 13.07
C ARG A 259 -5.91 -8.95 14.44
N GLU A 260 -5.13 -10.03 14.45
CA GLU A 260 -4.63 -10.64 15.69
C GLU A 260 -3.80 -9.66 16.53
N TYR A 261 -2.92 -8.89 15.90
CA TYR A 261 -2.10 -7.89 16.58
C TYR A 261 -2.96 -6.78 17.19
N PHE A 262 -3.96 -6.30 16.45
CA PHE A 262 -4.92 -5.31 16.95
C PHE A 262 -5.75 -5.86 18.13
N GLU A 263 -6.24 -7.09 18.04
CA GLU A 263 -6.99 -7.74 19.14
C GLU A 263 -6.15 -7.88 20.42
N ARG A 264 -4.83 -8.09 20.28
CA ARG A 264 -3.90 -8.20 21.43
C ARG A 264 -3.49 -6.86 22.03
N THR A 265 -3.31 -5.84 21.20
CA THR A 265 -2.60 -4.61 21.59
C THR A 265 -3.43 -3.33 21.50
N GLY A 266 -4.54 -3.36 20.75
CA GLY A 266 -5.30 -2.17 20.37
C GLY A 266 -4.61 -1.28 19.34
N ILE A 267 -3.44 -1.68 18.81
CA ILE A 267 -2.66 -0.87 17.86
C ILE A 267 -3.04 -1.24 16.42
N GLU A 268 -3.40 -0.22 15.66
CA GLU A 268 -3.83 -0.39 14.26
C GLU A 268 -2.62 -0.35 13.33
N ILE A 269 -2.45 -1.41 12.53
CA ILE A 269 -1.34 -1.54 11.59
C ILE A 269 -1.87 -1.46 10.16
N GLY A 270 -1.13 -0.75 9.32
CA GLY A 270 -1.45 -0.63 7.90
C GLY A 270 -1.05 -1.85 7.08
N PHE A 271 -1.76 -2.07 5.98
CA PHE A 271 -1.45 -3.12 5.00
C PHE A 271 -1.14 -2.50 3.63
N LYS A 272 -0.09 -3.01 2.97
CA LYS A 272 0.28 -2.58 1.61
C LYS A 272 0.56 -3.75 0.66
N PRO A 273 -0.41 -4.20 -0.16
CA PRO A 273 -0.11 -5.07 -1.28
C PRO A 273 0.71 -4.31 -2.33
N ALA A 274 1.78 -4.93 -2.83
CA ALA A 274 2.63 -4.36 -3.85
C ALA A 274 3.12 -5.42 -4.84
N GLY A 275 3.17 -5.03 -6.12
CA GLY A 275 3.50 -5.90 -7.25
C GLY A 275 2.35 -6.83 -7.64
N GLY A 276 1.93 -6.80 -8.91
CA GLY A 276 0.84 -7.64 -9.44
C GLY A 276 -0.58 -7.07 -9.30
N VAL A 277 -0.78 -5.98 -8.55
CA VAL A 277 -2.07 -5.27 -8.47
C VAL A 277 -2.13 -4.21 -9.57
N SER A 278 -2.57 -4.59 -10.77
CA SER A 278 -2.54 -3.73 -11.97
C SER A 278 -3.90 -3.49 -12.63
N THR A 279 -4.99 -4.02 -12.08
CA THR A 279 -6.33 -3.88 -12.67
C THR A 279 -7.38 -3.41 -11.67
N ALA A 280 -8.42 -2.75 -12.16
CA ALA A 280 -9.61 -2.36 -11.42
C ALA A 280 -10.27 -3.58 -10.75
N LYS A 281 -10.29 -4.74 -11.41
CA LYS A 281 -10.82 -5.98 -10.81
C LYS A 281 -9.97 -6.42 -9.61
N SER A 282 -8.65 -6.50 -9.78
CA SER A 282 -7.78 -6.98 -8.71
C SER A 282 -7.81 -6.05 -7.50
N VAL A 283 -7.79 -4.73 -7.68
CA VAL A 283 -7.88 -3.80 -6.54
C VAL A 283 -9.20 -3.90 -5.78
N LEU A 284 -10.32 -4.19 -6.46
CA LEU A 284 -11.60 -4.44 -5.79
C LEU A 284 -11.55 -5.70 -4.92
N GLU A 285 -10.88 -6.77 -5.36
CA GLU A 285 -10.69 -7.99 -4.56
C GLU A 285 -9.89 -7.71 -3.28
N TYR A 286 -8.86 -6.86 -3.35
CA TYR A 286 -8.12 -6.41 -2.17
C TYR A 286 -8.98 -5.55 -1.23
N GLN A 287 -9.78 -4.60 -1.76
CA GLN A 287 -10.68 -3.82 -0.91
C GLN A 287 -11.75 -4.70 -0.23
N ILE A 288 -12.27 -5.72 -0.92
CA ILE A 288 -13.20 -6.69 -0.33
C ILE A 288 -12.50 -7.46 0.80
N LEU A 289 -11.28 -7.95 0.56
CA LEU A 289 -10.47 -8.63 1.59
C LEU A 289 -10.32 -7.76 2.84
N MET A 290 -9.87 -6.50 2.67
CA MET A 290 -9.67 -5.57 3.77
C MET A 290 -10.97 -5.30 4.53
N LYS A 291 -12.05 -5.04 3.79
CA LYS A 291 -13.36 -4.77 4.39
C LYS A 291 -13.92 -5.96 5.17
N GLU A 292 -13.77 -7.18 4.65
CA GLU A 292 -14.29 -8.39 5.30
C GLU A 292 -13.47 -8.83 6.51
N GLU A 293 -12.14 -8.67 6.49
CA GLU A 293 -11.28 -9.14 7.59
C GLU A 293 -10.98 -8.08 8.65
N LEU A 294 -10.96 -6.79 8.31
CA LEU A 294 -10.59 -5.67 9.20
C LEU A 294 -11.63 -4.53 9.28
N GLY A 295 -12.58 -4.47 8.34
CA GLY A 295 -13.65 -3.46 8.35
C GLY A 295 -13.33 -2.19 7.55
N ARG A 296 -14.29 -1.24 7.55
CA ARG A 296 -14.25 -0.03 6.69
C ARG A 296 -13.07 0.89 7.00
N GLN A 297 -12.64 0.98 8.25
CA GLN A 297 -11.56 1.86 8.68
C GLN A 297 -10.22 1.51 8.02
N TRP A 298 -10.03 0.23 7.67
CA TRP A 298 -8.89 -0.28 6.92
C TRP A 298 -9.02 -0.13 5.40
N LEU A 299 -9.95 0.71 4.93
CA LEU A 299 -10.00 1.18 3.55
C LEU A 299 -9.52 2.62 3.41
N GLU A 300 -9.02 3.22 4.48
CA GLU A 300 -8.50 4.59 4.46
C GLU A 300 -6.98 4.61 4.24
N PRO A 301 -6.41 5.70 3.65
CA PRO A 301 -5.00 5.74 3.23
C PRO A 301 -3.99 5.61 4.37
N ASP A 302 -4.39 5.88 5.61
CA ASP A 302 -3.57 5.71 6.80
C ASP A 302 -3.39 4.25 7.23
N LEU A 303 -4.22 3.33 6.72
CA LEU A 303 -4.17 1.90 7.03
C LEU A 303 -4.16 0.97 5.81
N PHE A 304 -4.39 1.50 4.61
CA PHE A 304 -4.36 0.71 3.38
C PHE A 304 -3.71 1.49 2.26
N ARG A 305 -2.65 0.90 1.69
CA ARG A 305 -1.93 1.45 0.54
C ARG A 305 -1.78 0.40 -0.55
N ILE A 306 -1.65 0.81 -1.80
CA ILE A 306 -1.45 -0.09 -2.93
C ILE A 306 -0.19 0.35 -3.66
N GLY A 307 0.87 -0.46 -3.60
CA GLY A 307 2.10 -0.21 -4.34
C GLY A 307 1.93 -0.58 -5.81
N ALA A 308 1.67 0.41 -6.66
CA ALA A 308 1.41 0.19 -8.09
C ALA A 308 1.94 1.33 -8.96
N SER A 309 2.35 0.97 -10.18
CA SER A 309 2.74 1.91 -11.24
C SER A 309 1.68 2.02 -12.34
N SER A 310 1.07 0.91 -12.75
CA SER A 310 0.11 0.86 -13.88
C SER A 310 -1.36 0.85 -13.47
N LEU A 311 -1.68 0.56 -12.20
CA LEU A 311 -3.06 0.43 -11.74
C LEU A 311 -3.89 1.69 -11.97
N LEU A 312 -3.32 2.87 -11.71
CA LEU A 312 -4.02 4.14 -11.85
C LEU A 312 -4.57 4.32 -13.27
N ALA A 313 -3.78 4.00 -14.28
CA ALA A 313 -4.18 4.12 -15.68
C ALA A 313 -5.34 3.16 -16.03
N ASP A 314 -5.33 1.94 -15.49
CA ASP A 314 -6.46 1.01 -15.69
C ASP A 314 -7.73 1.53 -14.99
N ILE A 315 -7.61 2.04 -13.77
CA ILE A 315 -8.75 2.63 -13.05
C ILE A 315 -9.35 3.81 -13.83
N GLU A 316 -8.52 4.74 -14.31
CA GLU A 316 -9.01 5.88 -15.09
C GLU A 316 -9.77 5.45 -16.35
N ARG A 317 -9.29 4.42 -17.05
CA ARG A 317 -9.98 3.87 -18.20
C ARG A 317 -11.36 3.30 -17.84
N GLN A 318 -11.47 2.63 -16.70
CA GLN A 318 -12.76 2.11 -16.24
C GLN A 318 -13.72 3.24 -15.84
N LEU A 319 -13.21 4.30 -15.22
CA LEU A 319 -14.01 5.49 -14.89
C LEU A 319 -14.47 6.23 -16.15
N GLU A 320 -13.60 6.44 -17.14
CA GLU A 320 -13.97 7.04 -18.42
C GLU A 320 -14.99 6.15 -19.16
N HIS A 321 -14.83 4.84 -19.13
CA HIS A 321 -15.81 3.92 -19.72
C HIS A 321 -17.16 3.99 -19.01
N HIS A 322 -17.19 4.07 -17.68
CA HIS A 322 -18.42 4.23 -16.91
C HIS A 322 -19.16 5.52 -17.26
N VAL A 323 -18.44 6.64 -17.41
CA VAL A 323 -19.03 7.95 -17.75
C VAL A 323 -19.46 8.03 -19.22
N SER A 324 -18.63 7.58 -20.15
CA SER A 324 -18.80 7.83 -21.59
C SER A 324 -19.44 6.68 -22.36
N GLY A 325 -19.50 5.48 -21.78
CA GLY A 325 -19.86 4.24 -22.47
C GLY A 325 -18.82 3.75 -23.49
N ARG A 326 -17.67 4.42 -23.64
CA ARG A 326 -16.61 4.09 -24.61
C ARG A 326 -15.30 3.81 -23.89
N TYR A 327 -14.58 2.78 -24.33
CA TYR A 327 -13.24 2.52 -23.78
C TYR A 327 -12.25 3.59 -24.25
N SER A 328 -11.49 4.14 -23.32
CA SER A 328 -10.46 5.12 -23.62
C SER A 328 -9.23 4.49 -24.25
N ALA A 329 -8.62 5.20 -25.20
CA ALA A 329 -7.34 4.82 -25.78
C ALA A 329 -6.20 5.12 -24.78
N PHE A 330 -5.17 4.27 -24.74
CA PHE A 330 -4.07 4.39 -23.76
C PHE A 330 -3.38 5.77 -23.73
N HIS A 331 -3.31 6.48 -24.86
CA HIS A 331 -2.66 7.80 -24.95
C HIS A 331 -3.45 8.93 -24.29
N ARG A 332 -4.74 8.74 -23.96
CA ARG A 332 -5.57 9.75 -23.29
C ARG A 332 -5.32 9.84 -21.78
N HIS A 333 -4.67 8.84 -21.22
CA HIS A 333 -4.21 8.80 -19.83
C HIS A 333 -2.68 8.71 -19.84
N PRO A 334 -1.97 9.84 -19.94
CA PRO A 334 -0.52 9.81 -19.88
C PRO A 334 -0.07 9.16 -18.57
N VAL A 335 0.60 8.03 -18.68
CA VAL A 335 1.32 7.35 -17.59
C VAL A 335 2.66 8.07 -17.43
N ALA A 336 3.11 8.25 -16.19
CA ALA A 336 4.32 9.02 -15.86
C ALA A 336 5.62 8.42 -16.41
#